data_AF-A0A3B0MKA0-F1
#
_entry.id   AF-A0A3B0MKA0-F1
#
_cell.length_a   1.000
_cell.length_b   1.000
_cell.length_c   1.000
_cell.angle_alpha   90.00
_cell.angle_beta   90.00
_cell.angle_gamma   90.00
#
_symmetry.space_group_name_H-M   'P 1'
#
loop_
_entity.id
_entity.type
_entity.pdbx_description
1 polymer ?
#
loop_
_entity_poly.entity_id
_entity_poly.type
_entity_poly.pdbx_seq_one_letter_code
_entity_poly.pdbx_strand_id
1 'polypeptide(L)'
;MTQTTLTAICPEAMISDANNWAMIALDGLVHCATFDPPTYQREGSRFAVASFLVAPGWLDRATGTLTRPAWDVGHNRINETGANRASDALVTHEGTAGAPLAMPGTLLLILGVDARAALAATGLVQIPSEI
;
A
#
# COMPACT_ATOMS: atom_id res chain seq x y z
N MET A 1 6.37 -2.08 23.25
CA MET A 1 5.57 -1.52 22.15
C MET A 1 5.53 -2.56 21.05
N THR A 2 4.36 -3.08 20.71
CA THR A 2 4.20 -4.17 19.73
C THR A 2 4.01 -3.60 18.33
N GLN A 3 4.71 -4.16 17.34
CA GLN A 3 4.50 -3.85 15.93
C GLN A 3 3.13 -4.37 15.46
N THR A 4 2.55 -3.71 14.47
CA THR A 4 1.27 -4.09 13.86
C THR A 4 1.53 -4.58 12.43
N THR A 5 0.90 -5.69 12.04
CA THR A 5 0.90 -6.14 10.65
C THR A 5 0.05 -5.21 9.80
N LEU A 6 0.57 -4.79 8.67
CA LEU A 6 -0.16 -4.07 7.63
C LEU A 6 -0.19 -4.92 6.36
N THR A 7 -1.35 -4.94 5.71
CA THR A 7 -1.51 -5.41 4.32
C THR A 7 -1.99 -4.24 3.48
N ALA A 8 -1.20 -3.88 2.48
CA ALA A 8 -1.51 -2.82 1.53
C ALA A 8 -1.92 -3.42 0.18
N ILE A 9 -3.05 -2.98 -0.35
CA ILE A 9 -3.65 -3.44 -1.61
C ILE A 9 -3.72 -2.25 -2.55
N CYS A 10 -2.93 -2.31 -3.62
CA CYS A 10 -2.77 -1.24 -4.58
C CYS A 10 -3.32 -1.66 -5.96
N PRO A 11 -4.21 -0.88 -6.58
CA PRO A 11 -4.65 -1.16 -7.94
C PRO A 11 -3.52 -0.90 -8.94
N GLU A 12 -3.46 -1.70 -10.02
CA GLU A 12 -2.38 -1.65 -11.02
C GLU A 12 -2.15 -0.23 -11.58
N ALA A 13 -3.23 0.52 -11.81
CA ALA A 13 -3.17 1.89 -12.32
C ALA A 13 -2.48 2.88 -11.36
N MET A 14 -2.33 2.55 -10.08
CA MET A 14 -1.77 3.42 -9.04
C MET A 14 -0.36 3.00 -8.60
N ILE A 15 0.17 1.86 -9.06
CA ILE A 15 1.45 1.29 -8.58
C ILE A 15 2.58 2.32 -8.57
N SER A 16 2.73 3.12 -9.63
CA SER A 16 3.79 4.13 -9.70
C SER A 16 3.67 5.19 -8.61
N ASP A 17 2.47 5.73 -8.40
CA ASP A 17 2.19 6.73 -7.37
C ASP A 17 2.33 6.13 -5.97
N ALA A 18 1.81 4.91 -5.78
CA ALA A 18 1.86 4.19 -4.51
C ALA A 18 3.30 3.80 -4.12
N ASN A 19 4.17 3.46 -5.07
CA ASN A 19 5.59 3.22 -4.79
C ASN A 19 6.32 4.49 -4.36
N ASN A 20 5.95 5.66 -4.89
CA ASN A 20 6.47 6.94 -4.41
C ASN A 20 6.00 7.24 -2.98
N TRP A 21 4.74 6.98 -2.68
CA TRP A 21 4.23 7.05 -1.30
C TRP A 21 4.96 6.06 -0.38
N ALA A 22 5.17 4.82 -0.80
CA ALA A 22 5.85 3.79 0.00
C ALA A 22 7.29 4.18 0.35
N MET A 23 8.02 4.80 -0.59
CA MET A 23 9.36 5.34 -0.31
C MET A 23 9.38 6.39 0.79
N ILE A 24 8.33 7.21 0.92
CA ILE A 24 8.17 8.17 2.02
C ILE A 24 7.70 7.47 3.29
N ALA A 25 6.60 6.73 3.21
CA ALA A 25 5.91 6.16 4.36
C ALA A 25 6.75 5.07 5.07
N LEU A 26 7.55 4.32 4.32
CA LEU A 26 8.45 3.28 4.83
C LEU A 26 9.91 3.73 4.93
N ASP A 27 10.18 4.99 4.58
CA ASP A 27 11.48 5.65 4.67
C ASP A 27 12.62 4.87 4.01
N GLY A 28 12.59 4.76 2.69
CA GLY A 28 13.71 4.18 1.97
C GLY A 28 13.49 3.93 0.49
N LEU A 29 14.57 4.09 -0.28
CA LEU A 29 14.59 3.80 -1.71
C LEU A 29 14.24 2.34 -2.05
N VAL A 30 14.50 1.39 -1.13
CA VAL A 30 14.17 -0.03 -1.31
C VAL A 30 12.68 -0.28 -1.56
N HIS A 31 11.83 0.69 -1.19
CA HIS A 31 10.38 0.63 -1.35
C HIS A 31 9.89 1.14 -2.72
N CYS A 32 10.79 1.45 -3.66
CA CYS A 32 10.45 1.92 -5.00
C CYS A 32 9.70 0.89 -5.88
N ALA A 33 9.68 -0.37 -5.46
CA ALA A 33 8.98 -1.48 -6.12
C ALA A 33 8.09 -2.27 -5.15
N THR A 34 7.59 -1.63 -4.08
CA THR A 34 6.74 -2.29 -3.07
C THR A 34 5.51 -2.96 -3.67
N PHE A 35 4.93 -2.36 -4.71
CA PHE A 35 3.68 -2.78 -5.33
C PHE A 35 3.87 -3.43 -6.72
N ASP A 36 4.95 -4.17 -6.95
CA ASP A 36 5.21 -4.84 -8.23
C ASP A 36 5.57 -6.33 -8.01
N PRO A 37 4.98 -7.30 -8.75
CA PRO A 37 3.91 -7.19 -9.75
C PRO A 37 2.48 -7.33 -9.20
N PRO A 38 1.47 -6.86 -9.96
CA PRO A 38 0.07 -7.08 -9.63
C PRO A 38 -0.33 -8.54 -9.86
N THR A 39 -0.39 -9.30 -8.76
CA THR A 39 -0.63 -10.74 -8.71
C THR A 39 -2.04 -11.13 -8.30
N TYR A 40 -2.92 -10.15 -8.04
CA TYR A 40 -4.31 -10.36 -7.64
C TYR A 40 -5.26 -9.65 -8.60
N GLN A 41 -6.52 -10.11 -8.64
CA GLN A 41 -7.58 -9.52 -9.45
C GLN A 41 -8.92 -9.52 -8.73
N ARG A 42 -9.78 -8.57 -9.10
CA ARG A 42 -11.20 -8.51 -8.75
C ARG A 42 -11.95 -7.75 -9.84
N GLU A 43 -13.07 -8.30 -10.33
CA GLU A 43 -13.94 -7.66 -11.33
C GLU A 43 -13.18 -7.12 -12.57
N GLY A 44 -12.19 -7.88 -13.06
CA GLY A 44 -11.38 -7.51 -14.22
C GLY A 44 -10.28 -6.48 -13.96
N SER A 45 -10.18 -5.96 -12.73
CA SER A 45 -9.10 -5.05 -12.32
C SER A 45 -7.99 -5.84 -11.60
N ARG A 46 -6.74 -5.44 -11.82
CA ARG A 46 -5.56 -6.06 -11.20
C ARG A 46 -5.04 -5.25 -10.03
N PHE A 47 -4.47 -5.95 -9.06
CA PHE A 47 -3.99 -5.39 -7.80
C PHE A 47 -2.65 -6.02 -7.40
N ALA A 48 -1.75 -5.19 -6.91
CA ALA A 48 -0.55 -5.58 -6.19
C ALA A 48 -0.80 -5.55 -4.69
N VAL A 49 -0.15 -6.45 -3.97
CA VAL A 49 -0.33 -6.58 -2.52
C VAL A 49 1.03 -6.68 -1.85
N ALA A 50 1.21 -5.87 -0.81
CA ALA A 50 2.40 -5.87 0.02
C ALA A 50 2.00 -6.07 1.49
N SER A 51 2.81 -6.79 2.25
CA SER A 51 2.61 -6.94 3.69
C SER A 51 3.91 -6.71 4.44
N PHE A 52 3.83 -5.93 5.52
CA PHE A 52 4.98 -5.56 6.34
C PHE A 52 4.54 -5.21 7.76
N LEU A 53 5.51 -5.19 8.67
CA LEU A 53 5.33 -4.78 10.06
C LEU A 53 5.57 -3.28 10.19
N VAL A 54 4.66 -2.59 10.86
CA VAL A 54 4.78 -1.14 11.14
C VAL A 54 4.83 -0.86 12.63
N ALA A 55 5.52 0.21 13.00
CA ALA A 55 5.60 0.67 14.38
C ALA A 55 4.28 1.34 14.83
N PRO A 56 4.00 1.41 16.15
CA PRO A 56 2.90 2.23 16.66
C PRO A 56 3.01 3.69 16.19
N GLY A 57 1.89 4.32 15.85
CA GLY A 57 1.85 5.70 15.33
C GLY A 57 2.40 5.85 13.90
N TRP A 58 2.75 4.75 13.23
CA TRP A 58 3.14 4.80 11.82
C TRP A 58 2.00 5.29 10.93
N LEU A 59 0.77 4.86 11.19
CA LEU A 59 -0.39 5.21 10.36
C LEU A 59 -0.59 6.73 10.30
N ASP A 60 -0.55 7.41 11.44
CA ASP A 60 -0.70 8.87 11.52
C ASP A 60 0.36 9.61 10.70
N ARG A 61 1.58 9.07 10.62
CA ARG A 61 2.65 9.64 9.78
C ARG A 61 2.44 9.33 8.30
N ALA A 62 1.94 8.13 7.99
CA ALA A 62 1.77 7.65 6.62
C ALA A 62 0.53 8.23 5.91
N THR A 63 -0.48 8.65 6.67
CA THR A 63 -1.71 9.31 6.17
C THR A 63 -1.72 10.82 6.40
N GLY A 64 -0.77 11.34 7.19
CA GLY A 64 -0.58 12.77 7.42
C GLY A 64 0.13 13.49 6.28
N THR A 65 0.59 14.71 6.54
CA THR A 65 1.37 15.49 5.56
C THR A 65 2.66 14.77 5.21
N LEU A 66 2.78 14.35 3.94
CA LEU A 66 3.99 13.72 3.43
C LEU A 66 5.15 14.72 3.45
N THR A 67 6.23 14.33 4.12
CA THR A 67 7.48 15.09 4.16
C THR A 67 8.54 14.31 3.40
N ARG A 68 9.24 14.97 2.48
CA ARG A 68 10.34 14.35 1.75
C ARG A 68 11.40 13.85 2.74
N PRO A 69 11.80 12.56 2.67
CA PRO A 69 12.80 12.01 3.58
C PRO A 69 14.20 12.56 3.25
N ALA A 70 15.04 12.64 4.29
CA ALA A 70 16.37 13.25 4.19
C ALA A 70 17.27 12.57 3.15
N TRP A 71 17.13 11.25 2.94
CA TRP A 71 17.92 10.52 1.96
C TRP A 71 17.62 10.93 0.51
N ASP A 72 16.42 11.48 0.23
CA ASP A 72 16.04 11.90 -1.12
C ASP A 72 16.34 13.37 -1.41
N VAL A 73 16.71 14.14 -0.38
CA VAL A 73 17.10 15.55 -0.54
C VAL A 73 18.32 15.63 -1.46
N GLY A 74 18.19 16.36 -2.57
CA GLY A 74 19.23 16.51 -3.59
C GLY A 74 19.30 15.38 -4.63
N HIS A 75 18.69 14.22 -4.37
CA HIS A 75 18.59 13.13 -5.34
C HIS A 75 17.32 13.23 -6.20
N ASN A 76 16.24 13.78 -5.63
CA ASN A 76 14.95 14.00 -6.30
C ASN A 76 14.37 12.74 -6.97
N ARG A 77 14.51 11.57 -6.34
CA ARG A 77 13.95 10.31 -6.87
C ARG A 77 12.47 10.17 -6.59
N ILE A 78 11.98 10.80 -5.52
CA ILE A 78 10.55 10.75 -5.18
C ILE A 78 9.78 11.79 -6.00
N ASN A 79 8.75 11.31 -6.69
CA ASN A 79 7.68 12.13 -7.26
C ASN A 79 6.65 12.44 -6.15
N GLU A 80 6.79 13.61 -5.51
CA GLU A 80 5.88 14.06 -4.44
C GLU A 80 4.44 14.24 -4.93
N THR A 81 4.23 14.69 -6.18
CA THR A 81 2.87 14.80 -6.73
C THR A 81 2.21 13.43 -6.82
N GLY A 82 2.96 12.41 -7.26
CA GLY A 82 2.47 11.02 -7.29
C GLY A 82 2.22 10.47 -5.89
N ALA A 83 3.15 10.69 -4.96
CA ALA A 83 2.99 10.26 -3.57
C ALA A 83 1.75 10.88 -2.91
N ASN A 84 1.48 12.18 -3.14
CA ASN A 84 0.28 12.85 -2.63
C ASN A 84 -0.99 12.27 -3.26
N ARG A 85 -1.03 12.00 -4.57
CA ARG A 85 -2.19 11.34 -5.19
C ARG A 85 -2.47 9.96 -4.59
N ALA A 86 -1.43 9.18 -4.30
CA ALA A 86 -1.60 7.89 -3.61
C ALA A 86 -2.09 8.07 -2.18
N SER A 87 -1.60 9.10 -1.46
CA SER A 87 -2.07 9.43 -0.11
C SER A 87 -3.53 9.85 -0.09
N ASP A 88 -3.97 10.65 -1.06
CA ASP A 88 -5.37 11.08 -1.20
C ASP A 88 -6.33 9.91 -1.49
N ALA A 89 -5.80 8.83 -2.08
CA ALA A 89 -6.54 7.61 -2.37
C ALA A 89 -6.47 6.55 -1.24
N LEU A 90 -5.81 6.86 -0.11
CA LEU A 90 -5.69 5.93 1.01
C LEU A 90 -7.04 5.68 1.68
N VAL A 91 -7.34 4.40 1.87
CA VAL A 91 -8.43 3.93 2.71
C VAL A 91 -7.85 3.01 3.76
N THR A 92 -8.10 3.29 5.04
CA THR A 92 -7.55 2.51 6.15
C THR A 92 -8.66 1.74 6.85
N HIS A 93 -8.41 0.47 7.18
CA HIS A 93 -9.35 -0.37 7.91
C HIS A 93 -8.63 -1.25 8.94
N GLU A 94 -9.22 -1.45 10.10
CA GLU A 94 -8.68 -2.34 11.13
C GLU A 94 -9.40 -3.70 11.12
N GLY A 95 -8.63 -4.79 11.10
CA GLY A 95 -9.18 -6.13 11.06
C GLY A 95 -9.83 -6.50 9.73
N THR A 96 -10.59 -7.61 9.70
CA THR A 96 -11.28 -8.09 8.49
C THR A 96 -12.78 -7.85 8.52
N ALA A 97 -13.37 -7.64 9.70
CA ALA A 97 -14.81 -7.44 9.84
C ALA A 97 -15.23 -6.13 9.17
N GLY A 98 -16.08 -6.22 8.14
CA GLY A 98 -16.54 -5.06 7.38
C GLY A 98 -15.45 -4.37 6.54
N ALA A 99 -14.35 -5.06 6.24
CA ALA A 99 -13.30 -4.50 5.40
C ALA A 99 -13.87 -4.11 4.01
N PRO A 100 -13.50 -2.94 3.46
CA PRO A 100 -13.90 -2.54 2.12
C PRO A 100 -13.43 -3.54 1.07
N LEU A 101 -14.21 -3.72 0.01
CA LEU A 101 -13.74 -4.47 -1.16
C LEU A 101 -12.64 -3.70 -1.88
N ALA A 102 -11.72 -4.42 -2.53
CA ALA A 102 -10.67 -3.79 -3.34
C ALA A 102 -11.28 -3.09 -4.57
N MET A 103 -10.95 -1.82 -4.77
CA MET A 103 -11.47 -0.97 -5.84
C MET A 103 -10.35 -0.29 -6.64
N PRO A 104 -10.49 -0.10 -7.96
CA PRO A 104 -9.44 0.48 -8.83
C PRO A 104 -8.98 1.90 -8.48
N GLY A 105 -9.74 2.61 -7.64
CA GLY A 105 -9.46 3.99 -7.22
C GLY A 105 -8.95 4.14 -5.79
N THR A 106 -8.68 3.06 -5.07
CA THR A 106 -8.34 3.10 -3.64
C THR A 106 -7.04 2.35 -3.34
N LEU A 107 -6.13 2.97 -2.60
CA LEU A 107 -5.02 2.29 -1.94
C LEU A 107 -5.48 1.82 -0.56
N LEU A 108 -5.84 0.54 -0.44
CA LEU A 108 -6.46 0.01 0.78
C LEU A 108 -5.39 -0.53 1.73
N LEU A 109 -5.40 -0.06 2.97
CA LEU A 109 -4.52 -0.47 4.06
C LEU A 109 -5.34 -1.21 5.13
N ILE A 110 -5.05 -2.49 5.34
CA ILE A 110 -5.69 -3.32 6.37
C ILE A 110 -4.70 -3.61 7.49
N LEU A 111 -5.01 -3.17 8.70
CA LEU A 111 -4.14 -3.28 9.88
C LEU A 111 -4.56 -4.43 10.81
N GLY A 112 -3.59 -5.01 11.50
CA GLY A 112 -3.81 -5.90 12.64
C GLY A 112 -4.13 -7.35 12.28
N VAL A 113 -4.09 -7.72 11.00
CA VAL A 113 -4.34 -9.08 10.51
C VAL A 113 -3.28 -9.52 9.52
N ASP A 114 -3.11 -10.82 9.37
CA ASP A 114 -2.21 -11.36 8.35
C ASP A 114 -2.74 -11.13 6.93
N ALA A 115 -1.83 -11.16 5.96
CA ALA A 115 -2.14 -10.87 4.57
C ALA A 115 -3.20 -11.80 3.96
N ARG A 116 -3.22 -13.08 4.36
CA ARG A 116 -4.21 -14.03 3.81
C ARG A 116 -5.62 -13.68 4.27
N ALA A 117 -5.78 -13.36 5.55
CA ALA A 117 -7.06 -12.90 6.08
C ALA A 117 -7.53 -11.60 5.44
N ALA A 118 -6.62 -10.63 5.25
CA ALA A 118 -6.91 -9.36 4.58
C ALA A 118 -7.35 -9.56 3.11
N LEU A 119 -6.63 -10.39 2.35
CA LEU A 119 -6.97 -10.71 0.96
C LEU A 119 -8.36 -11.35 0.84
N ALA A 120 -8.69 -12.31 1.71
CA ALA A 120 -10.00 -12.96 1.71
C ALA A 120 -11.14 -11.96 1.99
N ALA A 121 -10.91 -10.99 2.88
CA ALA A 121 -11.91 -9.98 3.23
C ALA A 121 -12.19 -8.95 2.12
N THR A 122 -11.26 -8.77 1.18
CA THR A 122 -11.33 -7.72 0.14
C THR A 122 -11.83 -8.23 -1.22
N GLY A 123 -12.14 -9.52 -1.31
CA GLY A 123 -12.67 -10.15 -2.52
C GLY A 123 -11.63 -10.32 -3.63
N LEU A 124 -10.33 -10.27 -3.29
CA LEU A 124 -9.25 -10.50 -4.24
C LEU A 124 -9.05 -11.99 -4.48
N VAL A 125 -8.78 -12.33 -5.75
CA VAL A 125 -8.40 -13.68 -6.17
C VAL A 125 -7.00 -13.61 -6.77
N GLN A 126 -6.15 -14.58 -6.44
CA GLN A 126 -4.80 -14.65 -7.01
C GLN A 126 -4.88 -14.94 -8.52
N ILE A 127 -4.13 -14.19 -9.30
CA ILE A 127 -3.94 -14.45 -10.73
C ILE A 127 -3.07 -15.70 -10.85
N PRO A 128 -3.48 -16.71 -11.64
CA PRO A 128 -2.64 -17.87 -11.89
C PRO A 128 -1.28 -17.43 -12.44
N SER A 129 -0.20 -17.84 -11.78
CA SER A 129 1.14 -17.66 -12.34
C SER A 129 1.27 -18.63 -13.51
N GLU A 130 1.50 -18.13 -14.73
CA GLU A 130 1.89 -18.99 -15.85
C GLU A 130 3.24 -19.64 -15.50
N ILE A 131 3.29 -20.96 -15.58
CA ILE A 131 4.47 -21.81 -15.29
C ILE A 131 5.30 -21.95 -16.56
#